data_AF-A0A5K7ZN53-F1
#
_entry.id   AF-A0A5K7ZN53-F1
#
_cell.length_a   1.000
_cell.length_b   1.000
_cell.length_c   1.000
_cell.angle_alpha   90.00
_cell.angle_beta   90.00
_cell.angle_gamma   90.00
#
_symmetry.space_group_name_H-M   'P 1'
#
loop_
_entity.id
_entity.type
_entity.pdbx_description
1 polymer ?
#
loop_
_entity_poly.entity_id
_entity_poly.type
_entity_poly.pdbx_seq_one_letter_code
_entity_poly.pdbx_strand_id
1 'polypeptide(L)'
;MIVDRPESHFIFVVPWPHVHMDYHYINYRGEPLSNEEYLRYWGKWILLGTRGELDAIAKKLDPFVEEKRIPAIKYDRSEIAEFKLGVCVMCVFCDARDKATVWDVLTAQGVDETAKAWLFERETMAMWQPGGRLLEAWIAGRGFPPAQADKIRSDARTTFERMFADKKAIFKGIDQ
;
A
#
# COMPACT_ATOMS: atom_id res chain seq x y z
N MET A 1 9.42 -10.00 -8.24
CA MET A 1 8.41 -10.86 -8.91
C MET A 1 7.01 -10.22 -8.89
N ILE A 2 6.25 -10.34 -9.99
CA ILE A 2 4.83 -9.91 -10.08
C ILE A 2 3.89 -11.06 -9.67
N VAL A 3 2.99 -10.81 -8.71
CA VAL A 3 1.99 -11.73 -8.18
C VAL A 3 0.59 -11.23 -8.55
N ASP A 4 0.03 -11.83 -9.60
CA ASP A 4 -1.31 -11.54 -10.12
C ASP A 4 -2.24 -12.72 -9.80
N ARG A 5 -3.08 -12.57 -8.77
CA ARG A 5 -4.04 -13.59 -8.32
C ARG A 5 -5.47 -13.17 -8.67
N PRO A 6 -6.21 -13.93 -9.50
CA PRO A 6 -7.53 -13.53 -9.99
C PRO A 6 -8.55 -13.16 -8.91
N GLU A 7 -8.47 -13.80 -7.74
CA GLU A 7 -9.32 -13.57 -6.58
C GLU A 7 -9.01 -12.26 -5.83
N SER A 8 -7.84 -11.66 -6.07
CA SER A 8 -7.42 -10.40 -5.48
C SER A 8 -7.72 -9.23 -6.40
N HIS A 9 -8.27 -8.16 -5.82
CA HIS A 9 -8.37 -6.88 -6.50
C HIS A 9 -7.00 -6.23 -6.73
N PHE A 10 -6.01 -6.55 -5.90
CA PHE A 10 -4.68 -5.97 -6.00
C PHE A 10 -3.70 -6.93 -6.63
N ILE A 11 -2.78 -6.36 -7.42
CA ILE A 11 -1.61 -7.04 -7.95
C ILE A 11 -0.40 -6.51 -7.22
N PHE A 12 0.49 -7.42 -6.87
CA PHE A 12 1.66 -7.12 -6.07
C PHE A 12 2.92 -7.31 -6.88
N VAL A 13 3.91 -6.45 -6.66
CA VAL A 13 5.30 -6.69 -7.06
C VAL A 13 6.09 -6.77 -5.77
N VAL A 14 6.60 -7.96 -5.47
CA VAL A 14 7.32 -8.25 -4.24
C VAL A 14 8.57 -9.06 -4.55
N PRO A 15 9.62 -8.99 -3.72
CA PRO A 15 10.81 -9.81 -3.91
C PRO A 15 10.45 -11.30 -3.81
N TRP A 16 11.08 -12.16 -4.59
CA TRP A 16 10.86 -13.60 -4.50
C TRP A 16 11.00 -14.16 -3.07
N PRO A 17 12.02 -13.76 -2.28
CA PRO A 17 12.16 -14.21 -0.88
C PRO A 17 10.96 -13.86 0.01
N HIS A 18 10.19 -12.81 -0.31
CA HIS A 18 9.00 -12.47 0.46
C HIS A 18 7.89 -13.52 0.32
N VAL A 19 7.71 -14.06 -0.89
CA VAL A 19 6.68 -15.06 -1.16
C VAL A 19 7.00 -16.40 -0.51
N HIS A 20 8.29 -16.67 -0.29
CA HIS A 20 8.77 -17.87 0.39
C HIS A 20 9.05 -17.67 1.89
N MET A 21 8.56 -16.57 2.47
CA MET A 21 8.65 -16.24 3.91
C MET A 21 10.09 -16.03 4.44
N ASP A 22 11.05 -15.84 3.55
CA ASP A 22 12.45 -15.58 3.89
C ASP A 22 12.75 -14.09 4.08
N TYR A 23 11.79 -13.22 3.76
CA TYR A 23 11.96 -11.77 3.81
C TYR A 23 10.63 -11.03 4.07
N HIS A 24 10.69 -9.97 4.89
CA HIS A 24 9.56 -9.07 5.09
C HIS A 24 9.90 -7.70 4.49
N TYR A 25 9.17 -7.27 3.46
CA TYR A 25 9.50 -6.04 2.73
C TYR A 25 9.31 -4.76 3.55
N ILE A 26 8.60 -4.82 4.68
CA ILE A 26 8.49 -3.68 5.60
C ILE A 26 9.71 -3.71 6.53
N ASN A 27 10.76 -3.03 6.11
CA ASN A 27 12.03 -2.89 6.82
C ASN A 27 12.73 -1.61 6.38
N TYR A 28 13.69 -1.16 7.17
CA TYR A 28 14.64 -0.13 6.77
C TYR A 28 16.03 -0.75 6.70
N ARG A 29 16.60 -0.82 5.50
CA ARG A 29 17.94 -1.40 5.24
C ARG A 29 18.12 -2.82 5.79
N GLY A 30 17.07 -3.63 5.71
CA GLY A 30 17.07 -5.02 6.19
C GLY A 30 16.58 -5.19 7.63
N GLU A 31 16.48 -4.10 8.41
CA GLU A 31 16.00 -4.16 9.79
C GLU A 31 14.47 -3.98 9.85
N PRO A 32 13.71 -4.94 10.42
CA PRO A 32 12.26 -4.83 10.54
C PRO A 32 11.85 -3.59 11.33
N LEU A 33 10.75 -2.96 10.91
CA LEU A 33 10.22 -1.79 11.60
C LEU A 33 9.35 -2.20 12.79
N SER A 34 9.49 -1.49 13.91
CA SER A 34 8.48 -1.49 14.96
C SER A 34 7.18 -0.81 14.50
N ASN A 35 6.09 -1.03 15.23
CA ASN A 35 4.82 -0.33 15.03
C ASN A 35 4.96 1.20 15.04
N GLU A 36 5.76 1.74 15.96
CA GLU A 36 6.04 3.19 15.99
C GLU A 36 6.80 3.66 14.76
N GLU A 37 7.83 2.92 14.34
CA GLU A 37 8.63 3.28 13.17
C GLU A 37 7.83 3.15 11.87
N TYR A 38 7.01 2.12 11.75
CA TYR A 38 6.10 1.93 10.62
C TYR A 38 5.19 3.16 10.45
N LEU A 39 4.53 3.58 11.53
CA LEU A 39 3.65 4.76 11.48
C LEU A 39 4.42 6.07 11.25
N ARG A 40 5.68 6.16 11.69
CA ARG A 40 6.48 7.37 11.56
C ARG A 40 7.12 7.51 10.17
N TYR A 41 7.61 6.42 9.61
CA TYR A 41 8.49 6.44 8.44
C TYR A 41 7.96 5.69 7.24
N TRP A 42 7.13 4.66 7.41
CA TRP A 42 6.65 3.90 6.26
C TRP A 42 5.60 4.69 5.48
N GLY A 43 5.71 4.64 4.15
CA GLY A 43 4.81 5.33 3.25
C GLY A 43 4.97 4.83 1.83
N LYS A 44 4.45 5.61 0.90
CA LYS A 44 4.37 5.23 -0.51
C LYS A 44 4.28 6.43 -1.44
N TRP A 45 4.87 6.26 -2.61
CA TRP A 45 4.53 7.05 -3.79
C TRP A 45 3.22 6.51 -4.40
N ILE A 46 2.34 7.43 -4.79
CA ILE A 46 1.06 7.15 -5.44
C ILE A 46 1.19 7.56 -6.90
N LEU A 47 1.00 6.60 -7.80
CA LEU A 47 0.94 6.81 -9.24
C LEU A 47 -0.47 6.49 -9.74
N LEU A 48 -0.94 7.25 -10.71
CA LEU A 48 -2.24 7.08 -11.33
C LEU A 48 -2.06 6.67 -12.79
N GLY A 49 -2.94 5.80 -13.29
CA GLY A 49 -2.92 5.41 -14.69
C GLY A 49 -4.01 4.40 -15.02
N THR A 50 -4.08 4.04 -16.28
CA THR A 50 -4.84 2.87 -16.72
C THR A 50 -4.15 1.58 -16.27
N ARG A 51 -4.90 0.48 -16.21
CA ARG A 51 -4.34 -0.82 -15.87
C ARG A 51 -3.13 -1.20 -16.74
N GLY A 52 -3.22 -0.99 -18.06
CA GLY A 52 -2.14 -1.34 -18.99
C GLY A 52 -0.86 -0.50 -18.80
N GLU A 53 -1.00 0.78 -18.47
CA GLU A 53 0.14 1.65 -18.13
C GLU A 53 0.81 1.18 -16.84
N LEU A 54 0.02 0.85 -15.81
CA LEU A 54 0.53 0.35 -14.54
C LEU A 54 1.20 -1.03 -14.69
N ASP A 55 0.69 -1.92 -15.53
CA ASP A 55 1.35 -3.19 -15.87
C ASP A 55 2.72 -2.96 -16.54
N ALA A 56 2.81 -2.00 -17.46
CA ALA A 56 4.06 -1.67 -18.14
C ALA A 56 5.09 -1.08 -17.16
N ILE A 57 4.66 -0.21 -16.25
CA ILE A 57 5.52 0.33 -15.18
C ILE A 57 5.96 -0.81 -14.24
N ALA A 58 5.04 -1.67 -13.80
CA ALA A 58 5.35 -2.79 -12.91
C ALA A 58 6.43 -3.71 -13.49
N LYS A 59 6.36 -4.03 -14.79
CA LYS A 59 7.38 -4.84 -15.48
C LYS A 59 8.77 -4.18 -15.48
N LYS A 60 8.83 -2.85 -15.65
CA LYS A 60 10.11 -2.11 -15.59
C LYS A 60 10.67 -2.05 -14.16
N LEU A 61 9.80 -1.99 -13.16
CA LEU A 61 10.19 -1.87 -11.75
C LEU A 61 10.49 -3.22 -11.09
N ASP A 62 10.02 -4.34 -11.65
CA ASP A 62 10.20 -5.68 -11.09
C ASP A 62 11.67 -6.03 -10.74
N PRO A 63 12.68 -5.73 -11.60
CA PRO A 63 14.08 -5.98 -11.24
C PRO A 63 14.53 -5.19 -10.01
N PHE A 64 14.09 -3.93 -9.86
CA PHE A 64 14.44 -3.09 -8.72
C PHE A 64 13.77 -3.55 -7.42
N VAL A 65 12.60 -4.19 -7.53
CA VAL A 65 11.95 -4.86 -6.41
C VAL A 65 12.72 -6.11 -6.02
N GLU A 66 13.13 -6.92 -6.99
CA GLU A 66 13.92 -8.13 -6.72
C GLU A 66 15.28 -7.81 -6.08
N GLU A 67 15.92 -6.73 -6.52
CA GLU A 67 17.14 -6.17 -5.93
C GLU A 67 16.92 -5.48 -4.56
N LYS A 68 15.67 -5.41 -4.07
CA LYS A 68 15.26 -4.76 -2.81
C LYS A 68 15.57 -3.25 -2.75
N ARG A 69 15.76 -2.62 -3.91
CA ARG A 69 15.89 -1.15 -4.04
C ARG A 69 14.53 -0.47 -3.93
N ILE A 70 13.48 -1.17 -4.35
CA ILE A 70 12.09 -0.84 -4.06
C ILE A 70 11.53 -1.98 -3.19
N PRO A 71 11.10 -1.72 -1.95
CA PRO A 71 10.63 -2.78 -1.07
C PRO A 71 9.45 -3.59 -1.63
N ALA A 72 8.39 -2.90 -2.07
CA ALA A 72 7.21 -3.54 -2.64
C ALA A 72 6.37 -2.54 -3.44
N ILE A 73 5.57 -3.07 -4.36
CA ILE A 73 4.57 -2.32 -5.11
C ILE A 73 3.23 -3.04 -4.99
N LYS A 74 2.14 -2.27 -4.91
CA LYS A 74 0.77 -2.78 -5.02
C LYS A 74 -0.02 -1.89 -5.97
N TYR A 75 -0.77 -2.46 -6.89
CA TYR A 75 -1.61 -1.67 -7.79
C TYR A 75 -2.92 -2.36 -8.09
N ASP A 76 -3.89 -1.56 -8.53
CA ASP A 76 -5.25 -2.02 -8.76
C ASP A 76 -5.34 -2.89 -10.01
N ARG A 77 -6.09 -4.00 -9.94
CA ARG A 77 -6.43 -4.84 -11.09
C ARG A 77 -7.36 -4.10 -12.05
N SER A 78 -8.24 -3.28 -11.49
CA SER A 78 -9.25 -2.47 -12.15
C SER A 78 -9.58 -1.27 -11.27
N GLU A 79 -10.27 -0.26 -11.79
CA GLU A 79 -10.71 0.88 -10.98
C GLU A 79 -11.57 0.45 -9.78
N ILE A 80 -11.43 1.15 -8.66
CA ILE A 80 -12.30 1.02 -7.50
C ILE A 80 -13.42 2.07 -7.61
N ALA A 81 -14.58 1.64 -8.09
CA ALA A 81 -15.71 2.52 -8.39
C ALA A 81 -16.15 3.36 -7.18
N GLU A 82 -16.07 2.80 -5.97
CA GLU A 82 -16.43 3.46 -4.72
C GLU A 82 -15.61 4.74 -4.46
N PHE A 83 -14.37 4.81 -4.97
CA PHE A 83 -13.49 5.97 -4.81
C PHE A 83 -13.61 7.01 -5.92
N LYS A 84 -14.35 6.70 -7.00
CA LYS A 84 -14.67 7.63 -8.10
C LYS A 84 -13.45 8.35 -8.69
N LEU A 85 -12.30 7.68 -8.74
CA LEU A 85 -11.07 8.25 -9.30
C LEU A 85 -11.04 8.18 -10.84
N GLY A 86 -11.78 7.24 -11.45
CA GLY A 86 -11.79 7.05 -12.90
C GLY A 86 -10.47 6.53 -13.48
N VAL A 87 -9.56 6.09 -12.60
CA VAL A 87 -8.22 5.56 -12.92
C VAL A 87 -7.81 4.54 -11.87
N CYS A 88 -6.85 3.68 -12.21
CA CYS A 88 -6.20 2.76 -11.28
C CYS A 88 -5.09 3.47 -10.50
N VAL A 89 -4.82 2.98 -9.29
CA VAL A 89 -3.78 3.47 -8.41
C VAL A 89 -2.66 2.44 -8.28
N MET A 90 -1.42 2.90 -8.35
CA MET A 90 -0.22 2.15 -7.95
C MET A 90 0.42 2.80 -6.73
N CYS A 91 0.70 1.99 -5.72
CA CYS A 91 1.43 2.35 -4.51
C CYS A 91 2.82 1.72 -4.57
N VAL A 92 3.86 2.56 -4.58
CA VAL A 92 5.27 2.12 -4.46
C VAL A 92 5.73 2.40 -3.04
N PHE A 93 5.86 1.37 -2.22
CA PHE A 93 6.13 1.50 -0.78
C PHE A 93 7.61 1.66 -0.50
N CYS A 94 7.96 2.53 0.45
CA CYS A 94 9.29 2.58 1.04
C CYS A 94 9.31 3.32 2.38
N ASP A 95 10.46 3.26 3.05
CA ASP A 95 10.74 4.14 4.17
C ASP A 95 10.95 5.58 3.66
N ALA A 96 10.40 6.56 4.39
CA ALA A 96 10.49 7.97 4.04
C ALA A 96 11.94 8.49 3.98
N ARG A 97 12.90 7.83 4.64
CA ARG A 97 14.33 8.14 4.58
C ARG A 97 14.95 7.76 3.23
N ASP A 98 14.38 6.77 2.53
CA ASP A 98 14.85 6.31 1.23
C ASP A 98 13.96 6.81 0.07
N LYS A 99 12.90 7.59 0.37
CA LYS A 99 11.90 8.01 -0.64
C LYS A 99 12.48 8.75 -1.83
N ALA A 100 13.56 9.52 -1.65
CA ALA A 100 14.22 10.26 -2.72
C ALA A 100 14.94 9.30 -3.67
N THR A 101 15.70 8.35 -3.13
CA THR A 101 16.36 7.30 -3.93
C THR A 101 15.36 6.43 -4.68
N VAL A 102 14.24 6.08 -4.03
CA VAL A 102 13.15 5.36 -4.71
C VAL A 102 12.54 6.22 -5.82
N TRP A 103 12.34 7.51 -5.58
CA TRP A 103 11.83 8.42 -6.59
C TRP A 103 12.75 8.52 -7.81
N ASP A 104 14.07 8.57 -7.61
CA ASP A 104 15.05 8.59 -8.70
C ASP A 104 14.98 7.31 -9.56
N VAL A 105 14.69 6.16 -8.95
CA VAL A 105 14.44 4.92 -9.70
C VAL A 105 13.17 5.05 -10.54
N LEU A 106 12.08 5.58 -9.96
CA LEU A 106 10.82 5.75 -10.68
C LEU A 106 10.96 6.67 -11.89
N THR A 107 11.58 7.83 -11.73
CA THR A 107 11.77 8.79 -12.84
C THR A 107 12.71 8.24 -13.91
N ALA A 108 13.77 7.52 -13.53
CA ALA A 108 14.65 6.83 -14.47
C ALA A 108 13.92 5.77 -15.33
N GLN A 109 12.80 5.23 -14.85
CA GLN A 109 11.95 4.29 -15.61
C GLN A 109 10.82 4.98 -16.41
N GLY A 110 10.79 6.32 -16.40
CA GLY A 110 9.85 7.13 -17.16
C GLY A 110 8.56 7.48 -16.42
N VAL A 111 8.53 7.40 -15.09
CA VAL A 111 7.42 7.97 -14.30
C VAL A 111 7.50 9.50 -14.36
N ASP A 112 6.39 10.14 -14.72
CA ASP A 112 6.30 11.59 -14.87
C ASP A 112 6.54 12.31 -13.53
N GLU A 113 7.38 13.35 -13.55
CA GLU A 113 7.67 14.16 -12.37
C GLU A 113 6.43 14.88 -11.80
N THR A 114 5.43 15.15 -12.65
CA THR A 114 4.17 15.79 -12.27
C THR A 114 3.19 14.82 -11.61
N ALA A 115 3.42 13.50 -11.72
CA ALA A 115 2.61 12.46 -11.06
C ALA A 115 3.08 12.15 -9.62
N LYS A 116 3.74 13.11 -8.96
CA LYS A 116 4.41 12.93 -7.67
C LYS A 116 3.47 13.18 -6.49
N ALA A 117 2.90 12.11 -5.93
CA ALA A 117 2.18 12.16 -4.66
C ALA A 117 2.80 11.19 -3.64
N TRP A 118 3.15 11.69 -2.45
CA TRP A 118 3.64 10.89 -1.33
C TRP A 118 2.59 10.84 -0.22
N LEU A 119 2.41 9.66 0.37
CA LEU A 119 1.53 9.48 1.52
C LEU A 119 2.18 8.56 2.56
N PHE A 120 2.14 8.94 3.83
CA PHE A 120 2.53 8.04 4.91
C PHE A 120 1.45 6.99 5.20
N GLU A 121 1.83 5.84 5.72
CA GLU A 121 0.85 4.83 6.12
C GLU A 121 -0.06 5.32 7.23
N ARG A 122 0.45 6.10 8.20
CA ARG A 122 -0.41 6.67 9.25
C ARG A 122 -1.58 7.48 8.68
N GLU A 123 -1.37 8.17 7.55
CA GLU A 123 -2.41 8.96 6.90
C GLU A 123 -3.40 8.04 6.18
N THR A 124 -2.91 6.98 5.54
CA THR A 124 -3.77 5.94 4.96
C THR A 124 -4.61 5.27 6.04
N MET A 125 -4.02 4.93 7.19
CA MET A 125 -4.74 4.31 8.30
C MET A 125 -5.83 5.22 8.84
N ALA A 126 -5.56 6.52 9.02
CA ALA A 126 -6.56 7.49 9.43
C ALA A 126 -7.73 7.58 8.43
N MET A 127 -7.47 7.44 7.13
CA MET A 127 -8.53 7.41 6.11
C MET A 127 -9.40 6.14 6.16
N TRP A 128 -8.89 5.05 6.74
CA TRP A 128 -9.60 3.78 6.92
C TRP A 128 -10.19 3.58 8.33
N GLN A 129 -9.96 4.52 9.25
CA GLN A 129 -10.63 4.54 10.56
C GLN A 129 -12.10 5.00 10.44
N PRO A 130 -12.95 4.76 11.46
CA PRO A 130 -14.31 5.29 11.50
C PRO A 130 -14.37 6.80 11.26
N GLY A 131 -15.23 7.23 10.33
CA GLY A 131 -15.31 8.63 9.88
C GLY A 131 -14.21 9.02 8.87
N GLY A 132 -13.26 8.13 8.58
CA GLY A 132 -12.25 8.30 7.55
C GLY A 132 -12.83 8.16 6.15
N ARG A 133 -12.36 9.00 5.23
CA ARG A 133 -12.95 9.14 3.88
C ARG A 133 -13.03 7.82 3.08
N LEU A 134 -12.04 6.92 3.22
CA LEU A 134 -11.99 5.69 2.42
C LEU A 134 -12.94 4.64 2.98
N LEU A 135 -12.98 4.48 4.31
CA LEU A 135 -13.90 3.56 4.95
C LEU A 135 -15.36 3.95 4.67
N GLU A 136 -15.69 5.22 4.83
CA GLU A 136 -17.07 5.70 4.63
C GLU A 136 -17.50 5.62 3.16
N ALA A 137 -16.61 5.94 2.21
CA ALA A 137 -16.89 5.77 0.79
C ALA A 137 -17.11 4.30 0.42
N TRP A 138 -16.30 3.39 0.97
CA TRP A 138 -16.45 1.96 0.74
C TRP A 138 -17.76 1.41 1.33
N ILE A 139 -18.10 1.75 2.57
CA ILE A 139 -19.38 1.37 3.21
C ILE A 139 -20.57 1.87 2.37
N ALA A 140 -20.56 3.14 1.99
CA ALA A 140 -21.63 3.75 1.21
C ALA A 140 -21.75 3.11 -0.18
N GLY A 141 -20.62 2.86 -0.85
CA GLY A 141 -20.59 2.23 -2.17
C GLY A 141 -21.09 0.79 -2.17
N ARG A 142 -20.96 0.07 -1.05
CA ARG A 142 -21.46 -1.30 -0.88
C ARG A 142 -22.92 -1.38 -0.46
N GLY A 143 -23.53 -0.26 -0.06
CA GLY A 143 -24.94 -0.20 0.33
C GLY A 143 -25.28 -1.06 1.56
N PHE A 144 -24.34 -1.21 2.50
CA PHE A 144 -24.56 -2.03 3.69
C PHE A 144 -25.70 -1.46 4.56
N PRO A 145 -26.53 -2.33 5.18
CA PRO A 145 -27.49 -1.89 6.19
C PRO A 145 -26.81 -1.18 7.37
N PRO A 146 -27.50 -0.26 8.08
CA PRO A 146 -26.91 0.51 9.17
C PRO A 146 -26.18 -0.33 10.22
N ALA A 147 -26.79 -1.43 10.68
CA ALA A 147 -26.19 -2.32 11.67
C ALA A 147 -24.87 -2.97 11.18
N GLN A 148 -24.80 -3.32 9.89
CA GLN A 148 -23.59 -3.89 9.30
C GLN A 148 -22.51 -2.81 9.12
N ALA A 149 -22.90 -1.60 8.69
CA ALA A 149 -21.99 -0.46 8.59
C ALA A 149 -21.35 -0.11 9.95
N ASP A 150 -22.16 -0.09 11.02
CA ASP A 150 -21.66 0.19 12.37
C ASP A 150 -20.74 -0.92 12.89
N LYS A 151 -21.06 -2.18 12.58
CA LYS A 151 -20.15 -3.30 12.86
C LYS A 151 -18.81 -3.13 12.15
N ILE A 152 -18.81 -2.80 10.85
CA ILE A 152 -17.59 -2.56 10.08
C ILE A 152 -16.74 -1.44 10.70
N ARG A 153 -17.36 -0.32 11.09
CA ARG A 153 -16.65 0.78 11.77
C ARG A 153 -16.05 0.32 13.10
N SER A 154 -16.81 -0.43 13.90
CA SER A 154 -16.32 -0.98 15.17
C SER A 154 -15.14 -1.92 14.96
N ASP A 155 -15.26 -2.86 14.01
CA ASP A 155 -14.22 -3.84 13.68
C ASP A 155 -12.94 -3.14 13.19
N ALA A 156 -13.07 -2.12 12.34
CA ALA A 156 -11.95 -1.30 11.89
C ALA A 156 -11.22 -0.65 13.06
N ARG A 157 -11.96 -0.01 13.99
CA ARG A 157 -11.39 0.61 15.19
C ARG A 157 -10.61 -0.39 16.03
N THR A 158 -11.25 -1.50 16.41
CA THR A 158 -10.65 -2.52 17.26
C THR A 158 -9.41 -3.14 16.60
N THR A 159 -9.45 -3.33 15.28
CA THR A 159 -8.31 -3.85 14.51
C THR A 159 -7.11 -2.92 14.62
N PHE A 160 -7.29 -1.61 14.41
CA PHE A 160 -6.20 -0.64 14.52
C PHE A 160 -5.67 -0.48 15.96
N GLU A 161 -6.57 -0.43 16.94
CA GLU A 161 -6.19 -0.36 18.36
C GLU A 161 -5.34 -1.56 18.77
N ARG A 162 -5.76 -2.77 18.40
CA ARG A 162 -5.01 -4.00 18.69
C ARG A 162 -3.66 -4.03 17.97
N MET A 163 -3.64 -3.66 16.69
CA MET A 163 -2.46 -3.73 15.84
C MET A 163 -1.32 -2.85 16.35
N PHE A 164 -1.65 -1.64 16.83
CA PHE A 164 -0.66 -0.66 17.28
C PHE A 164 -0.61 -0.50 18.82
N ALA A 165 -1.19 -1.44 19.57
CA ALA A 165 -1.21 -1.42 21.04
C ALA A 165 0.21 -1.44 21.63
N ASP A 166 1.08 -2.32 21.13
CA ASP A 166 2.49 -2.36 21.48
C ASP A 166 3.32 -1.60 20.45
N LYS A 167 3.81 -0.42 20.83
CA LYS A 167 4.63 0.43 19.96
C LYS A 167 5.95 -0.21 19.54
N LYS A 168 6.51 -1.10 20.37
CA LYS A 168 7.81 -1.74 20.15
C LYS A 168 7.72 -3.08 19.44
N ALA A 169 6.52 -3.64 19.32
CA ALA A 169 6.32 -4.85 18.53
C ALA A 169 6.71 -4.60 17.07
N ILE A 170 7.33 -5.60 16.45
CA ILE A 170 7.65 -5.58 15.02
C ILE A 170 6.35 -5.63 14.23
N PHE A 171 6.19 -4.70 13.28
CA PHE A 171 5.02 -4.67 12.42
C PHE A 171 5.07 -5.81 11.40
N LYS A 172 4.03 -6.64 11.37
CA LYS A 172 3.97 -7.85 10.52
C LYS A 172 2.99 -7.74 9.34
N GLY A 173 2.46 -6.54 9.09
CA GLY A 173 1.40 -6.33 8.11
C GLY A 173 0.02 -6.19 8.75
N ILE A 174 -0.93 -5.81 7.91
CA ILE A 174 -2.36 -5.82 8.21
C ILE A 174 -2.87 -7.17 7.73
N ASP A 175 -3.50 -7.96 8.60
CA ASP A 175 -4.22 -9.16 8.17
C ASP A 175 -5.21 -8.74 7.07
N GLN A 176 -5.04 -9.27 5.86
CA GLN A 176 -5.89 -9.01 4.69
C GLN A 176 -6.85 -10.18 4.47
#